data_AF-A0A2W5FLT2-F1
#
_entry.id   AF-A0A2W5FLT2-F1
#
_cell.length_a   1.000
_cell.length_b   1.000
_cell.length_c   1.000
_cell.angle_alpha   90.00
_cell.angle_beta   90.00
_cell.angle_gamma   90.00
#
_symmetry.space_group_name_H-M   'P 1'
#
loop_
_entity.id
_entity.type
_entity.pdbx_description
1 polymer ?
#
loop_
_entity_poly.entity_id
_entity_poly.type
_entity_poly.pdbx_seq_one_letter_code
_entity_poly.pdbx_strand_id
1 'polypeptide(L)' 'MAPTDFLHAYFPILIFLGISVAIALGMAATSILLGKSRPDSEKLSAYECGFDAFDDARSKFDVRFYLVAILFIIF' A
#
# COMPACT_ATOMS: atom_id res chain seq x y z
N MET A 1 34.78 10.55 -16.00
CA MET A 1 33.43 10.81 -15.49
C MET A 1 33.35 10.12 -14.13
N ALA A 2 33.43 10.87 -13.03
CA ALA A 2 33.83 10.32 -11.74
C ALA A 2 32.64 9.67 -10.98
N PRO A 3 32.87 8.59 -10.20
CA PRO A 3 31.84 7.92 -9.40
C PRO A 3 31.08 8.83 -8.41
N THR A 4 31.71 9.94 -8.00
CA THR A 4 31.14 10.93 -7.07
C THR A 4 29.94 11.66 -7.66
N ASP A 5 29.92 11.90 -8.98
CA ASP A 5 28.83 12.61 -9.65
C ASP A 5 27.51 11.82 -9.56
N PHE A 6 27.60 10.49 -9.65
CA PHE A 6 26.44 9.61 -9.45
C PHE A 6 25.91 9.69 -8.01
N LEU A 7 26.80 9.65 -7.02
CA LEU A 7 26.38 9.77 -5.61
C LEU A 7 25.67 11.11 -5.35
N HIS A 8 26.20 12.22 -5.88
CA HIS A 8 25.55 13.53 -5.75
C HIS A 8 24.19 13.60 -6.44
N ALA A 9 23.97 12.86 -7.53
CA ALA A 9 22.69 12.82 -8.24
C ALA A 9 21.63 11.96 -7.51
N TYR A 10 22.01 10.80 -6.96
CA TYR A 10 21.06 9.86 -6.34
C TYR A 10 20.85 10.08 -4.84
N PHE A 11 21.82 10.66 -4.13
CA PHE A 11 21.71 10.90 -2.69
C PHE A 11 20.50 11.78 -2.31
N PRO A 12 20.19 12.89 -3.01
CA PRO A 12 18.97 13.66 -2.75
C PRO A 12 17.68 12.85 -2.93
N ILE A 13 17.64 11.93 -3.90
CA ILE A 13 16.48 11.06 -4.15
C ILE A 13 16.27 10.12 -2.96
N LEU A 14 17.34 9.53 -2.43
CA LEU A 14 17.27 8.67 -1.25
C LEU A 14 16.82 9.42 0.00
N ILE A 15 17.32 10.65 0.20
CA ILE A 15 16.88 11.51 1.31
C ILE A 15 15.38 11.81 1.16
N PHE A 16 14.93 12.19 -0.04
CA PHE A 16 13.53 12.50 -0.29
C PHE A 16 12.64 11.29 -0.01
N LEU A 17 13.01 10.11 -0.51
CA LEU A 17 12.31 8.86 -0.24
C LEU A 17 12.23 8.58 1.27
N GLY A 18 13.35 8.74 1.99
CA GLY A 18 13.39 8.55 3.44
C GLY A 18 12.45 9.51 4.18
N ILE A 19 12.44 10.79 3.81
CA ILE A 19 11.52 11.79 4.38
C ILE A 19 10.07 11.44 4.06
N SER A 20 9.74 11.07 2.81
CA SER A 20 8.38 10.69 2.41
C SER A 20 7.87 9.49 3.21
N VAL A 21 8.70 8.45 3.37
CA VAL A 21 8.36 7.26 4.18
C VAL A 21 8.19 7.64 5.65
N ALA A 22 9.09 8.45 6.20
CA ALA A 22 9.01 8.90 7.58
C ALA A 22 7.73 9.70 7.85
N ILE A 23 7.32 10.58 6.94
CA ILE A 23 6.07 11.34 7.04
C ILE A 23 4.87 10.39 6.96
N ALA A 24 4.83 9.49 5.97
CA ALA A 24 3.72 8.54 5.80
C ALA A 24 3.53 7.65 7.04
N LEU A 25 4.62 7.09 7.56
CA LEU A 25 4.62 6.30 8.79
C LEU A 25 4.24 7.16 10.01
N GLY A 26 4.76 8.38 10.10
CA GLY A 26 4.43 9.33 11.16
C GLY A 26 2.94 9.65 11.20
N MET A 27 2.32 9.90 10.05
CA MET A 27 0.88 10.14 9.94
C MET A 27 0.06 8.91 10.32
N ALA A 28 0.42 7.73 9.81
CA ALA A 28 -0.26 6.47 10.13
C ALA A 28 -0.15 6.15 11.64
N ALA A 29 1.06 6.27 12.21
CA ALA A 29 1.29 6.06 13.63
C ALA A 29 0.52 7.07 14.49
N THR A 30 0.50 8.34 14.11
CA THR A 30 -0.27 9.38 14.80
C THR A 30 -1.77 9.06 14.79
N SER A 31 -2.30 8.61 13.67
CA SER A 31 -3.70 8.20 13.55
C SER A 31 -4.04 7.02 14.46
N ILE A 32 -3.16 6.02 14.56
CA ILE A 32 -3.37 4.85 15.42
C ILE A 32 -3.22 5.20 16.91
N LEU A 33 -2.23 6.04 17.26
CA LEU A 33 -1.91 6.36 18.65
C LEU A 33 -2.86 7.38 19.28
N LEU A 34 -3.29 8.40 18.54
CA LEU A 34 -4.21 9.43 19.03
C LEU A 34 -5.67 9.17 18.64
N GLY A 35 -5.91 8.27 17.68
CA GLY A 35 -7.25 7.92 17.22
C GLY A 35 -8.06 7.21 18.30
N LYS A 36 -9.35 7.55 18.39
CA LYS A 36 -10.26 6.89 19.32
C LYS A 36 -10.62 5.49 18.80
N SER A 37 -10.03 4.46 19.41
CA SER A 37 -10.32 3.07 19.06
C SER A 37 -11.50 2.52 19.86
N ARG A 38 -12.53 2.00 19.18
CA ARG A 38 -13.69 1.30 19.76
C ARG A 38 -14.09 0.10 18.89
N PRO A 39 -13.27 -0.97 18.88
CA PRO A 39 -13.55 -2.17 18.12
C PRO A 39 -14.75 -2.91 18.72
N ASP A 40 -15.61 -3.43 17.86
CA ASP A 40 -16.65 -4.41 18.17
C ASP A 40 -16.74 -5.41 17.00
N SER A 41 -17.43 -6.54 17.19
CA SER A 41 -17.48 -7.62 16.20
C SER A 41 -18.03 -7.15 14.85
N GLU A 42 -19.05 -6.28 14.86
CA GLU A 42 -19.70 -5.75 13.66
C GLU A 42 -18.83 -4.74 12.92
N LYS A 43 -18.07 -3.88 13.63
CA LYS A 43 -17.12 -2.95 12.98
C LYS A 43 -15.93 -3.65 12.35
N LEU A 44 -15.59 -4.84 12.83
CA LEU A 44 -14.47 -5.64 12.36
C LEU A 44 -14.88 -6.69 11.33
N SER A 45 -16.18 -6.90 11.10
CA SER A 45 -16.68 -7.80 10.07
C SER A 45 -16.49 -7.19 8.67
N ALA A 46 -16.51 -8.05 7.65
CA ALA A 46 -16.43 -7.61 6.28
C ALA A 46 -17.68 -6.80 5.91
N TYR A 47 -17.50 -5.70 5.17
CA TYR A 47 -18.62 -4.88 4.72
C TYR A 47 -19.39 -5.59 3.61
N GLU A 48 -20.62 -6.01 3.91
CA GLU A 48 -21.56 -6.57 2.93
C GLU A 48 -22.97 -6.00 3.17
N CYS A 49 -23.09 -4.66 3.18
CA CYS A 49 -24.38 -3.95 3.36
C CYS A 49 -25.20 -4.37 4.60
N GLY A 50 -24.54 -4.81 5.68
CA GLY A 50 -25.18 -5.28 6.91
C GLY A 50 -25.54 -6.76 6.93
N PHE A 51 -25.08 -7.51 5.93
CA PHE A 51 -25.13 -8.97 5.88
C PHE A 51 -23.77 -9.58 6.21
N ASP A 52 -23.77 -10.87 6.50
CA ASP A 52 -22.53 -11.65 6.51
C ASP A 52 -21.98 -11.77 5.09
N ALA A 53 -20.65 -11.75 4.96
CA ALA A 53 -19.99 -11.92 3.66
C ALA A 53 -20.48 -13.21 2.98
N PHE A 54 -21.06 -13.05 1.80
CA PHE A 54 -21.46 -14.16 0.96
C PHE A 54 -20.24 -14.66 0.17
N ASP A 55 -20.14 -15.98 -0.01
CA ASP A 55 -19.15 -16.65 -0.87
C ASP A 55 -17.72 -16.81 -0.29
N ASP A 56 -16.96 -17.72 -0.88
CA ASP A 56 -15.55 -17.96 -0.54
C ASP A 56 -14.66 -16.91 -1.23
N ALA A 57 -13.84 -16.22 -0.44
CA ALA A 57 -12.85 -15.24 -0.93
C ALA A 57 -11.75 -15.85 -1.83
N ARG A 58 -11.74 -17.18 -2.01
CA ARG A 58 -10.75 -17.92 -2.81
C ARG A 58 -11.18 -18.23 -4.24
N SER A 59 -12.20 -17.54 -4.76
CA SER A 59 -12.59 -17.68 -6.16
C SER A 59 -11.46 -17.25 -7.12
N LYS A 60 -11.45 -17.81 -8.32
CA LYS A 60 -10.42 -17.49 -9.32
C LYS A 60 -10.69 -16.08 -9.88
N PHE A 61 -9.70 -15.21 -9.78
CA PHE A 61 -9.72 -13.93 -10.47
C PHE A 61 -9.67 -14.13 -11.99
N ASP A 62 -10.21 -13.15 -12.71
CA ASP A 62 -10.25 -13.18 -14.16
C ASP A 62 -8.84 -13.11 -14.78
N VAL A 63 -8.57 -13.93 -15.80
CA VAL A 63 -7.28 -14.00 -16.50
C VAL A 63 -6.88 -12.68 -17.16
N ARG A 64 -7.83 -11.77 -17.40
CA ARG A 64 -7.57 -10.45 -18.00
C ARG A 64 -6.57 -9.63 -17.19
N PHE A 65 -6.58 -9.70 -15.85
CA PHE A 65 -5.59 -8.99 -15.02
C PHE A 65 -4.16 -9.48 -15.28
N TYR A 66 -4.01 -10.80 -15.47
CA TYR A 66 -2.73 -11.42 -15.80
C TYR A 66 -2.24 -11.00 -17.19
N LEU A 67 -3.13 -11.00 -18.20
CA LEU A 67 -2.77 -10.59 -19.56
C LEU A 67 -2.33 -9.12 -19.62
N VAL A 68 -3.02 -8.23 -18.89
CA VAL A 68 -2.63 -6.82 -18.79
C VAL A 68 -1.26 -6.67 -18.10
N ALA A 69 -1.02 -7.39 -17.01
CA ALA A 69 0.26 -7.34 -16.29
C ALA A 69 1.43 -7.84 -17.15
N ILE A 70 1.27 -8.95 -17.88
CA ILE A 70 2.32 -9.46 -18.78
C ILE A 70 2.55 -8.53 -19.96
N LEU A 71 1.48 -7.98 -20.53
CA LEU A 71 1.61 -7.00 -21.61
C LEU A 71 2.42 -5.78 -21.13
N PHE A 72 2.15 -5.25 -19.93
CA PHE A 72 2.90 -4.15 -19.32
C PHE A 72 4.37 -4.50 -19.01
N ILE A 73 4.69 -5.76 -18.74
CA ILE A 73 6.08 -6.18 -18.51
C ILE A 73 6.85 -6.28 -19.83
N ILE A 74 6.18 -6.71 -20.91
CA ILE A 74 6.81 -6.93 -22.22
C ILE A 74 6.99 -5.61 -22.99
N PHE A 75 6.05 -4.67 -22.86
CA PHE A 75 6.02 -3.41 -23.60
C PHE A 75 6.22 -2.20 -22.68
#